data_AF-A0A9N9CM54-F1
#
_entry.id   AF-A0A9N9CM54-F1
#
_cell.length_a   1.000
_cell.length_b   1.000
_cell.length_c   1.000
_cell.angle_alpha   90.00
_cell.angle_beta   90.00
_cell.angle_gamma   90.00
#
_symmetry.space_group_name_H-M   'P 1'
#
loop_
_entity.id
_entity.type
_entity.pdbx_description
1 polymer ?
#
loop_
_entity_poly.entity_id
_entity_poly.type
_entity_poly.pdbx_seq_one_letter_code
_entity_poly.pdbx_strand_id
1 'polypeptide(L)'
;MPFVQLITKLSNKRKSSTKSKYSLICMTDCLEIVFQYLVEDQGTLHSCILVNRTWCRLAIPILWSDPFKNMRRKDSIRTYISCLENSEKSLLIKESIQIPDCNSKALFDYPKYLQIFKCNHFSQILENYVNTIETQLDLGKVYMIIASIIMDMIFKRSKGLRIFKYEHNHAPSQKIIYTLDHLLFSFNNNTLNSAGGNRSIAPYIPLSKLTSLTFLAYIVNEENYAKIWSNFFNTLAKLAINIQEIIINFPTHDENNSFKEVFPAISNLIKSQISLKSFEMNRIDCSTIDQEIIDALTTTQANSLRNFKINGEIKFTSLIQLLENCKNLKSISMHKLSRCEDKSRNDEKLVNLSIPSLEKFYHWNPLLQFQYQTNNADEEIILIFKMASMSLKKFACSFFNRDIFRAINKYCVNLTHLCLFITSDSLERTASVLPFMNTLSYLYLESPKVDIILFRSNMLQLLGSSIPETLNHLCLNLFISLRFLRDFLICCNTKLSTLEIYGVADATYKFAAYISDYYDRNDQLRLLKLDRNLFLKFNSFLGHLHQKKVGFEVVESCKPTLFDEN
;
A
#
# COMPACT_ATOMS: atom_id res chain seq x y z
N MET A 1 -24.63 -21.33 -2.92
CA MET A 1 -25.99 -21.11 -2.37
C MET A 1 -26.27 -22.17 -1.29
N PRO A 2 -26.33 -21.79 0.00
CA PRO A 2 -27.41 -22.28 0.87
C PRO A 2 -27.92 -21.30 1.97
N PHE A 3 -27.19 -20.23 2.31
CA PHE A 3 -27.50 -19.39 3.48
C PHE A 3 -28.71 -18.45 3.27
N VAL A 4 -28.75 -17.77 2.12
CA VAL A 4 -29.83 -16.81 1.80
C VAL A 4 -31.18 -17.52 1.76
N GLN A 5 -31.28 -18.67 1.09
CA GLN A 5 -32.53 -19.44 0.99
C GLN A 5 -33.06 -19.92 2.35
N LEU A 6 -32.16 -20.27 3.28
CA LEU A 6 -32.52 -20.68 4.64
C LEU A 6 -33.15 -19.52 5.41
N ILE A 7 -32.56 -18.32 5.32
CA ILE A 7 -33.07 -17.14 6.02
C ILE A 7 -34.35 -16.58 5.36
N THR A 8 -34.46 -16.59 4.03
CA THR A 8 -35.71 -16.21 3.35
C THR A 8 -36.87 -17.14 3.72
N LYS A 9 -36.62 -18.44 3.92
CA LYS A 9 -37.60 -19.40 4.46
C LYS A 9 -38.01 -19.07 5.90
N LEU A 10 -37.07 -18.60 6.73
CA LEU A 10 -37.35 -18.19 8.11
C LEU A 10 -38.13 -16.86 8.18
N SER A 11 -37.85 -15.89 7.30
CA SER A 11 -38.58 -14.62 7.28
C SER A 11 -40.02 -14.77 6.78
N ASN A 12 -40.24 -15.63 5.78
CA ASN A 12 -41.57 -15.86 5.20
C ASN A 12 -42.52 -16.66 6.11
N LYS A 13 -41.99 -17.33 7.15
CA LYS A 13 -42.80 -18.09 8.13
C LYS A 13 -43.44 -17.23 9.24
N ARG A 14 -43.14 -15.94 9.34
CA ARG A 14 -43.74 -15.05 10.35
C ARG A 14 -44.85 -14.17 9.76
N LYS A 15 -46.00 -14.78 9.47
CA LYS A 15 -47.29 -14.08 9.29
C LYS A 15 -48.31 -14.61 10.29
N SER A 16 -48.08 -14.41 11.59
CA SER A 16 -49.15 -14.20 12.58
C SER A 16 -48.57 -13.73 13.91
N SER A 17 -49.38 -12.97 14.63
CA SER A 17 -49.20 -12.46 15.99
C SER A 17 -48.32 -11.21 16.17
N THR A 18 -49.01 -10.19 16.66
CA THR A 18 -48.52 -8.97 17.31
C THR A 18 -47.42 -9.26 18.32
N LYS A 19 -46.17 -8.84 18.08
CA LYS A 19 -45.17 -8.68 19.14
C LYS A 19 -44.10 -7.63 18.80
N SER A 20 -44.12 -6.59 19.65
CA SER A 20 -42.99 -5.85 20.20
C SER A 20 -41.95 -5.26 19.24
N LYS A 21 -41.96 -3.93 19.17
CA LYS A 21 -40.95 -3.03 18.59
C LYS A 21 -39.52 -3.39 19.03
N TYR A 22 -39.34 -3.99 20.22
CA TYR A 22 -38.04 -4.41 20.76
C TYR A 22 -37.45 -5.67 20.09
N SER A 23 -38.28 -6.58 19.56
CA SER A 23 -37.81 -7.80 18.88
C SER A 23 -37.25 -7.55 17.48
N LEU A 24 -37.72 -6.47 16.83
CA LEU A 24 -37.29 -6.08 15.49
C LEU A 24 -35.91 -5.40 15.51
N ILE A 25 -35.63 -4.62 16.56
CA ILE A 25 -34.38 -3.85 16.74
C ILE A 25 -33.18 -4.81 16.88
N CYS A 26 -33.28 -5.81 17.77
CA CYS A 26 -32.23 -6.81 17.96
C CYS A 26 -31.96 -7.62 16.67
N MET A 27 -32.97 -7.86 15.84
CA MET A 27 -32.81 -8.58 14.58
C MET A 27 -32.09 -7.74 13.51
N THR A 28 -32.34 -6.43 13.45
CA THR A 28 -31.60 -5.52 12.55
C THR A 28 -30.13 -5.40 12.94
N ASP A 29 -29.82 -5.31 14.24
CA ASP A 29 -28.43 -5.20 14.72
C ASP A 29 -27.63 -6.46 14.36
N CYS A 30 -28.21 -7.65 14.54
CA CYS A 30 -27.58 -8.90 14.10
C CYS A 30 -27.36 -8.95 12.58
N LEU A 31 -28.32 -8.46 11.78
CA LEU A 31 -28.20 -8.44 10.32
C LEU A 31 -27.12 -7.47 9.85
N GLU A 32 -26.97 -6.32 10.50
CA GLU A 32 -25.88 -5.38 10.20
C GLU A 32 -24.51 -6.02 10.41
N ILE A 33 -24.32 -6.72 11.54
CA ILE A 33 -23.08 -7.45 11.83
C ILE A 33 -22.84 -8.50 10.74
N VAL A 34 -23.85 -9.31 10.42
CA VAL A 34 -23.72 -10.34 9.37
C VAL A 34 -23.34 -9.72 8.03
N PHE A 35 -23.95 -8.60 7.64
CA PHE A 35 -23.63 -7.94 6.37
C PHE A 35 -22.24 -7.30 6.35
N GLN A 36 -21.71 -6.85 7.50
CA GLN A 36 -20.33 -6.39 7.59
C GLN A 36 -19.32 -7.50 7.27
N TYR A 37 -19.62 -8.76 7.63
CA TYR A 37 -18.79 -9.91 7.21
C TYR A 37 -18.91 -10.24 5.71
N LEU A 38 -19.88 -9.66 4.99
CA LEU A 38 -20.10 -9.89 3.56
C LEU A 38 -19.53 -8.77 2.67
N VAL A 39 -18.80 -7.78 3.22
CA VAL A 39 -18.24 -6.63 2.47
C VAL A 39 -17.47 -7.06 1.21
N GLU A 40 -16.71 -8.16 1.32
CA GLU A 40 -15.92 -8.71 0.21
C GLU A 40 -16.76 -9.59 -0.74
N ASP A 41 -17.87 -10.16 -0.27
CA ASP A 41 -18.81 -10.94 -1.09
C ASP A 41 -19.97 -10.06 -1.60
N GLN A 42 -19.62 -9.22 -2.58
CA GLN A 42 -20.56 -8.31 -3.21
C GLN A 42 -21.72 -9.02 -3.94
N GLY A 43 -21.57 -10.28 -4.34
CA GLY A 43 -22.62 -11.07 -4.97
C GLY A 43 -23.68 -11.50 -3.96
N THR A 44 -23.25 -11.94 -2.78
CA THR A 44 -24.17 -12.25 -1.68
C THR A 44 -24.86 -10.99 -1.16
N LEU A 45 -24.13 -9.87 -0.98
CA LEU A 45 -24.76 -8.59 -0.60
C LEU A 45 -25.81 -8.12 -1.64
N HIS A 46 -25.54 -8.31 -2.93
CA HIS A 46 -26.54 -8.03 -3.97
C HIS A 46 -27.76 -8.95 -3.85
N SER A 47 -27.57 -10.21 -3.48
CA SER A 47 -28.70 -11.10 -3.22
C SER A 47 -29.51 -10.64 -1.99
N CYS A 48 -28.83 -10.14 -0.96
CA CYS A 48 -29.47 -9.61 0.25
C CYS A 48 -30.37 -8.42 -0.04
N ILE A 49 -30.00 -7.50 -0.94
CA ILE A 49 -30.85 -6.34 -1.26
C ILE A 49 -32.19 -6.71 -1.90
N LEU A 50 -32.29 -7.91 -2.50
CA LEU A 50 -33.49 -8.42 -3.16
C LEU A 50 -34.43 -9.18 -2.21
N VAL A 51 -34.01 -9.47 -0.98
CA VAL A 51 -34.80 -10.29 -0.03
C VAL A 51 -36.05 -9.56 0.45
N ASN A 52 -35.89 -8.39 1.06
CA ASN A 52 -36.99 -7.54 1.51
C ASN A 52 -36.50 -6.09 1.77
N ARG A 53 -37.43 -5.17 2.07
CA ARG A 53 -37.12 -3.74 2.30
C ARG A 53 -36.13 -3.49 3.45
N THR A 54 -36.18 -4.30 4.51
CA THR A 54 -35.27 -4.14 5.67
C THR A 54 -33.85 -4.55 5.28
N TRP A 55 -33.69 -5.70 4.64
CA TRP A 55 -32.40 -6.19 4.16
C TRP A 55 -31.81 -5.26 3.12
N CYS A 56 -32.63 -4.77 2.19
CA CYS A 56 -32.25 -3.75 1.23
C CYS A 56 -31.67 -2.50 1.92
N ARG A 57 -32.37 -1.93 2.91
CA ARG A 57 -31.92 -0.73 3.63
C ARG A 57 -30.60 -0.92 4.38
N LEU A 58 -30.35 -2.12 4.92
CA LEU A 58 -29.12 -2.43 5.65
C LEU A 58 -27.95 -2.78 4.73
N ALA A 59 -28.20 -3.53 3.65
CA ALA A 59 -27.16 -3.98 2.72
C ALA A 59 -26.72 -2.87 1.76
N ILE A 60 -27.60 -1.95 1.34
CA ILE A 60 -27.26 -0.87 0.39
C ILE A 60 -26.09 0.00 0.88
N PRO A 61 -26.05 0.52 2.13
CA PRO A 61 -24.92 1.31 2.62
C PRO A 61 -23.58 0.57 2.56
N ILE A 62 -23.59 -0.74 2.79
CA ILE A 62 -22.40 -1.59 2.75
C ILE A 62 -21.99 -1.82 1.29
N LEU A 63 -22.98 -2.15 0.45
CA LEU A 63 -22.79 -2.48 -0.95
C LEU A 63 -22.31 -1.30 -1.80
N TRP A 64 -22.73 -0.08 -1.44
CA TRP A 64 -22.35 1.18 -2.08
C TRP A 64 -21.21 1.93 -1.38
N SER A 65 -20.52 1.29 -0.43
CA SER A 65 -19.33 1.87 0.21
C SER A 65 -18.14 2.00 -0.74
N ASP A 66 -18.01 1.09 -1.71
CA ASP A 66 -17.03 1.11 -2.82
C ASP A 66 -17.72 0.64 -4.13
N PRO A 67 -18.52 1.51 -4.77
CA PRO A 67 -19.38 1.14 -5.91
C PRO A 67 -18.59 0.93 -7.21
N PHE A 68 -17.33 1.37 -7.26
CA PHE A 68 -16.46 1.28 -8.42
C PHE A 68 -15.48 0.10 -8.34
N LYS A 69 -15.48 -0.68 -7.25
CA LYS A 69 -14.60 -1.85 -7.07
C LYS A 69 -14.76 -2.93 -8.15
N ASN A 70 -15.99 -3.17 -8.61
CA ASN A 70 -16.31 -4.32 -9.46
C ASN A 70 -16.72 -3.87 -10.88
N MET A 71 -15.85 -4.12 -11.86
CA MET A 71 -16.12 -3.80 -13.28
C MET A 71 -17.35 -4.51 -13.86
N ARG A 72 -17.87 -5.56 -13.21
CA ARG A 72 -19.10 -6.24 -13.64
C ARG A 72 -20.37 -5.41 -13.37
N ARG A 73 -20.28 -4.36 -12.53
CA ARG A 73 -21.38 -3.41 -12.29
C ARG A 73 -21.38 -2.30 -13.33
N LYS A 74 -21.85 -2.64 -14.54
CA LYS A 74 -21.98 -1.68 -15.64
C LYS A 74 -22.92 -0.50 -15.31
N ASP A 75 -23.81 -0.67 -14.34
CA ASP A 75 -24.85 0.32 -13.99
C ASP A 75 -24.46 1.32 -12.88
N SER A 76 -23.25 1.27 -12.34
CA SER A 76 -22.84 2.21 -11.26
C SER A 76 -22.90 3.67 -11.73
N ILE A 77 -22.40 3.97 -12.94
CA ILE A 77 -22.46 5.33 -13.52
C ILE A 77 -23.91 5.77 -13.71
N ARG A 78 -24.76 4.90 -14.28
CA ARG A 78 -26.19 5.16 -14.47
C ARG A 78 -26.91 5.43 -13.15
N THR A 79 -26.58 4.69 -12.10
CA THR A 79 -27.12 4.90 -10.75
C THR A 79 -26.74 6.28 -10.21
N TYR A 80 -25.49 6.70 -10.38
CA TYR A 80 -25.04 8.04 -10.00
C TYR A 80 -25.74 9.13 -10.83
N ILE A 81 -25.90 8.93 -12.14
CA ILE A 81 -26.66 9.85 -13.02
C ILE A 81 -28.12 9.99 -12.55
N SER A 82 -28.75 8.90 -12.11
CA SER A 82 -30.13 8.96 -11.59
C SER A 82 -30.25 9.74 -10.27
N CYS A 83 -29.13 9.94 -9.55
CA CYS A 83 -29.06 10.72 -8.31
C CYS A 83 -28.87 12.22 -8.54
N LEU A 84 -28.60 12.65 -9.77
CA LEU A 84 -28.39 14.05 -10.13
C LEU A 84 -29.65 14.88 -9.94
N GLU A 85 -29.46 16.15 -9.60
CA GLU A 85 -30.52 17.14 -9.57
C GLU A 85 -30.98 17.51 -10.99
N ASN A 86 -32.18 18.06 -11.12
CA ASN A 86 -32.72 18.46 -12.43
C ASN A 86 -31.83 19.53 -13.12
N SER A 87 -31.20 20.40 -12.33
CA SER A 87 -30.23 21.39 -12.80
C SER A 87 -28.99 20.73 -13.42
N GLU A 88 -28.43 19.72 -12.75
CA GLU A 88 -27.26 18.97 -13.24
C GLU A 88 -27.61 18.13 -14.47
N LYS A 89 -28.79 17.49 -14.50
CA LYS A 89 -29.31 16.75 -15.66
C LYS A 89 -29.53 17.66 -16.87
N SER A 90 -29.94 18.92 -16.65
CA SER A 90 -30.13 19.88 -17.75
C SER A 90 -28.83 20.17 -18.51
N LEU A 91 -27.66 20.02 -17.86
CA LEU A 91 -26.35 20.19 -18.50
C LEU A 91 -26.08 19.08 -19.53
N LEU A 92 -26.43 17.83 -19.18
CA LEU A 92 -26.31 16.67 -20.09
C LEU A 92 -27.21 16.85 -21.31
N ILE A 93 -28.46 17.29 -21.08
CA ILE A 93 -29.43 17.54 -22.15
C ILE A 93 -28.97 18.68 -23.06
N LYS A 94 -28.46 19.79 -22.48
CA LYS A 94 -27.97 20.95 -23.24
C LYS A 94 -26.82 20.56 -24.17
N GLU A 95 -25.93 19.69 -23.70
CA GLU A 95 -24.82 19.17 -24.49
C GLU A 95 -25.25 18.01 -25.43
N SER A 96 -26.55 17.73 -25.59
CA SER A 96 -27.07 16.65 -26.45
C SER A 96 -26.60 15.24 -26.08
N ILE A 97 -26.28 14.99 -24.80
CA ILE A 97 -25.90 13.67 -24.29
C ILE A 97 -27.17 12.92 -23.87
N GLN A 98 -27.59 11.97 -24.69
CA GLN A 98 -28.76 11.14 -24.39
C GLN A 98 -28.36 9.94 -23.51
N ILE A 99 -28.91 9.90 -22.30
CA ILE A 99 -28.72 8.78 -21.37
C ILE A 99 -30.08 8.09 -21.15
N PRO A 100 -30.21 6.78 -21.42
CA PRO A 100 -31.43 6.04 -21.17
C PRO A 100 -31.88 6.15 -19.70
N ASP A 101 -33.15 6.48 -19.50
CA ASP A 101 -33.78 6.65 -18.18
C ASP A 101 -33.12 7.71 -17.28
N CYS A 102 -32.48 8.75 -17.84
CA CYS A 102 -31.89 9.85 -17.08
C CYS A 102 -32.89 10.57 -16.16
N ASN A 103 -34.18 10.54 -16.49
CA ASN A 103 -35.25 11.16 -15.72
C ASN A 103 -35.77 10.29 -14.56
N SER A 104 -35.31 9.04 -14.44
CA SER A 104 -35.68 8.19 -13.31
C SER A 104 -35.10 8.75 -12.00
N LYS A 105 -35.91 8.71 -10.93
CA LYS A 105 -35.48 9.13 -9.59
C LYS A 105 -34.84 7.94 -8.87
N ALA A 106 -33.63 8.12 -8.38
CA ALA A 106 -32.95 7.09 -7.58
C ALA A 106 -33.77 6.72 -6.32
N LEU A 107 -33.84 5.42 -6.02
CA LEU A 107 -34.52 4.90 -4.82
C LEU A 107 -33.84 5.36 -3.53
N PHE A 108 -32.51 5.48 -3.57
CA PHE A 108 -31.69 5.96 -2.48
C PHE A 108 -30.80 7.10 -2.97
N ASP A 109 -30.41 7.97 -2.04
CA ASP A 109 -29.30 8.89 -2.24
C ASP A 109 -27.98 8.11 -2.14
N TYR A 110 -27.60 7.44 -3.22
CA TYR A 110 -26.42 6.57 -3.25
C TYR A 110 -25.09 7.27 -2.96
N PRO A 111 -24.82 8.51 -3.44
CA PRO A 111 -23.58 9.22 -3.14
C PRO A 111 -23.26 9.31 -1.65
N LYS A 112 -24.26 9.45 -0.77
CA LYS A 112 -24.02 9.56 0.68
C LYS A 112 -23.39 8.31 1.32
N TYR A 113 -23.50 7.15 0.66
CA TYR A 113 -22.97 5.88 1.15
C TYR A 113 -21.53 5.63 0.72
N LEU A 114 -20.98 6.43 -0.18
CA LEU A 114 -19.60 6.29 -0.66
C LEU A 114 -18.61 6.47 0.50
N GLN A 115 -17.73 5.49 0.69
CA GLN A 115 -16.67 5.50 1.69
C GLN A 115 -15.28 5.39 1.08
N ILE A 116 -15.15 4.70 -0.05
CA ILE A 116 -13.89 4.49 -0.77
C ILE A 116 -14.08 5.02 -2.19
N PHE A 117 -13.25 5.99 -2.57
CA PHE A 117 -13.25 6.53 -3.91
C PHE A 117 -11.86 6.36 -4.53
N LYS A 118 -11.78 5.46 -5.53
CA LYS A 118 -10.57 5.21 -6.32
C LYS A 118 -10.78 5.75 -7.72
N CYS A 119 -10.04 6.79 -8.08
CA CYS A 119 -10.29 7.50 -9.32
C CYS A 119 -9.98 6.64 -10.56
N ASN A 120 -9.00 5.75 -10.51
CA ASN A 120 -8.70 4.81 -11.60
C ASN A 120 -9.87 3.86 -11.90
N HIS A 121 -10.48 3.28 -10.86
CA HIS A 121 -11.65 2.42 -10.99
C HIS A 121 -12.85 3.17 -11.56
N PHE A 122 -13.09 4.39 -11.05
CA PHE A 122 -14.14 5.27 -11.56
C PHE A 122 -13.93 5.56 -13.05
N SER A 123 -12.72 5.97 -13.45
CA SER A 123 -12.40 6.29 -14.84
C SER A 123 -12.58 5.09 -15.77
N GLN A 124 -12.16 3.89 -15.36
CA GLN A 124 -12.35 2.66 -16.15
C GLN A 124 -13.83 2.31 -16.35
N ILE A 125 -14.64 2.42 -15.29
CA ILE A 125 -16.09 2.15 -15.37
C ILE A 125 -16.77 3.23 -16.22
N LEU A 126 -16.36 4.49 -16.08
CA LEU A 126 -16.87 5.59 -16.89
C LEU A 126 -16.52 5.41 -18.37
N GLU A 127 -15.30 5.01 -18.71
CA GLU A 127 -14.88 4.75 -20.10
C GLU A 127 -15.75 3.66 -20.73
N ASN A 128 -15.94 2.55 -20.01
CA ASN A 128 -16.82 1.47 -20.44
C ASN A 128 -18.27 1.94 -20.65
N TYR A 129 -18.78 2.81 -19.78
CA TYR A 129 -20.12 3.36 -19.89
C TYR A 129 -20.26 4.32 -21.09
N VAL A 130 -19.32 5.26 -21.25
CA VAL A 130 -19.34 6.25 -22.34
C VAL A 130 -19.26 5.57 -23.70
N ASN A 131 -18.48 4.50 -23.83
CA ASN A 131 -18.40 3.70 -25.06
C ASN A 131 -19.73 3.02 -25.45
N THR A 132 -20.72 2.98 -24.55
CA THR A 132 -22.09 2.49 -24.85
C THR A 132 -23.06 3.59 -25.25
N ILE A 133 -22.67 4.86 -25.14
CA ILE A 133 -23.53 6.00 -25.50
C ILE A 133 -23.44 6.23 -27.00
N GLU A 134 -24.57 6.13 -27.70
CA GLU A 134 -24.68 6.55 -29.09
C GLU A 134 -24.72 8.09 -29.15
N THR A 135 -23.69 8.70 -29.73
CA THR A 135 -23.58 10.17 -29.82
C THR A 135 -22.78 10.61 -31.04
N GLN A 136 -23.12 11.80 -31.57
CA GLN A 136 -22.35 12.48 -32.61
C GLN A 136 -21.22 13.35 -32.05
N LEU A 137 -21.13 13.49 -30.71
CA LEU A 137 -20.11 14.29 -30.04
C LEU A 137 -18.80 13.51 -29.91
N ASP A 138 -17.71 14.27 -29.77
CA ASP A 138 -16.45 13.70 -29.33
C ASP A 138 -16.62 12.97 -27.98
N LEU A 139 -16.29 11.68 -27.96
CA LEU A 139 -16.41 10.83 -26.76
C LEU A 139 -15.57 11.36 -25.60
N GLY A 140 -14.46 12.04 -25.89
CA GLY A 140 -13.65 12.72 -24.87
C GLY A 140 -14.46 13.81 -24.16
N LYS A 141 -15.13 14.69 -24.92
CA LYS A 141 -16.00 15.73 -24.35
C LYS A 141 -17.15 15.15 -23.50
N VAL A 142 -17.86 14.13 -24.01
CA VAL A 142 -18.96 13.47 -23.28
C VAL A 142 -18.47 12.90 -21.96
N TYR A 143 -17.33 12.21 -22.03
CA TYR A 143 -16.67 11.65 -20.88
C TYR A 143 -16.36 12.74 -19.84
N MET A 144 -15.74 13.87 -20.23
CA MET A 144 -15.37 14.95 -19.29
C MET A 144 -16.58 15.55 -18.59
N ILE A 145 -17.69 15.73 -19.33
CA ILE A 145 -18.92 16.27 -18.76
C ILE A 145 -19.48 15.33 -17.69
N ILE A 146 -19.65 14.04 -18.00
CA ILE A 146 -20.19 13.06 -17.04
C ILE A 146 -19.26 12.94 -15.82
N ALA A 147 -17.95 12.91 -16.04
CA ALA A 147 -16.95 12.86 -14.97
C ALA A 147 -17.08 14.04 -14.01
N SER A 148 -17.12 15.27 -14.55
CA SER A 148 -17.19 16.50 -13.75
C SER A 148 -18.45 16.57 -12.88
N ILE A 149 -19.62 16.22 -13.45
CA ILE A 149 -20.90 16.25 -12.73
C ILE A 149 -20.92 15.20 -11.61
N ILE A 150 -20.45 13.97 -11.89
CA ILE A 150 -20.43 12.91 -10.87
C ILE A 150 -19.46 13.26 -9.75
N MET A 151 -18.29 13.81 -10.06
CA MET A 151 -17.32 14.23 -9.05
C MET A 151 -17.83 15.37 -8.18
N ASP A 152 -18.45 16.38 -8.78
CA ASP A 152 -19.07 17.48 -8.06
C ASP A 152 -20.15 16.96 -7.09
N MET A 153 -21.01 16.06 -7.56
CA MET A 153 -22.00 15.39 -6.71
C MET A 153 -21.35 14.60 -5.56
N ILE A 154 -20.27 13.88 -5.82
CA ILE A 154 -19.52 13.13 -4.80
C ILE A 154 -19.02 14.08 -3.71
N PHE A 155 -18.33 15.17 -4.06
CA PHE A 155 -17.76 16.09 -3.08
C PHE A 155 -18.77 17.02 -2.41
N LYS A 156 -20.00 17.13 -2.94
CA LYS A 156 -21.12 17.82 -2.29
C LYS A 156 -21.92 16.94 -1.33
N ARG A 157 -21.96 15.61 -1.54
CA ARG A 157 -22.91 14.73 -0.83
C ARG A 157 -22.27 13.58 -0.05
N SER A 158 -21.02 13.21 -0.33
CA SER A 158 -20.36 12.04 0.27
C SER A 158 -19.74 12.34 1.63
N LYS A 159 -20.56 12.63 2.65
CA LYS A 159 -20.11 12.85 4.04
C LYS A 159 -19.42 11.63 4.67
N GLY A 160 -19.60 10.46 4.06
CA GLY A 160 -19.06 9.17 4.50
C GLY A 160 -17.66 8.85 3.99
N LEU A 161 -17.06 9.67 3.11
CA LEU A 161 -15.80 9.36 2.43
C LEU A 161 -14.65 9.20 3.43
N ARG A 162 -14.00 8.03 3.44
CA ARG A 162 -12.89 7.66 4.33
C ARG A 162 -11.56 7.48 3.61
N ILE A 163 -11.60 7.02 2.37
CA ILE A 163 -10.42 6.71 1.56
C ILE A 163 -10.59 7.39 0.21
N PHE A 164 -9.62 8.24 -0.15
CA PHE A 164 -9.52 8.85 -1.47
C PHE A 164 -8.20 8.41 -2.12
N LYS A 165 -8.30 7.73 -3.26
CA LYS A 165 -7.14 7.27 -4.03
C LYS A 165 -7.16 7.84 -5.44
N TYR A 166 -6.20 8.71 -5.70
CA TYR A 166 -5.81 9.13 -7.03
C TYR A 166 -4.65 8.25 -7.48
N GLU A 167 -4.88 7.36 -8.45
CA GLU A 167 -3.83 6.48 -8.98
C GLU A 167 -3.78 6.62 -10.50
N HIS A 168 -2.72 7.23 -10.98
CA HIS A 168 -2.36 7.32 -12.38
C HIS A 168 -1.38 6.20 -12.71
N ASN A 169 -1.89 4.99 -12.88
CA ASN A 169 -1.09 3.87 -13.40
C ASN A 169 -1.00 3.94 -14.94
N HIS A 170 -0.15 3.13 -15.57
CA HIS A 170 -0.12 2.90 -17.02
C HIS A 170 -1.47 2.34 -17.50
N ALA A 171 -2.49 3.20 -17.58
CA ALA A 171 -3.76 2.87 -18.19
C ALA A 171 -3.56 2.86 -19.72
N PRO A 172 -4.15 1.90 -20.44
CA PRO A 172 -3.97 1.79 -21.89
C PRO A 172 -4.59 2.96 -22.68
N SER A 173 -5.35 3.87 -22.06
CA SER A 173 -5.98 5.01 -22.73
C SER A 173 -5.51 6.35 -22.15
N GLN A 174 -4.97 7.22 -23.01
CA GLN A 174 -4.70 8.64 -22.70
C GLN A 174 -5.95 9.38 -22.22
N LYS A 175 -7.16 8.88 -22.53
CA LYS A 175 -8.44 9.44 -22.10
C LYS A 175 -8.66 9.36 -20.58
N ILE A 176 -8.29 8.25 -19.94
CA ILE A 176 -8.34 8.12 -18.47
C ILE A 176 -7.42 9.14 -17.80
N ILE A 177 -6.30 9.49 -18.44
CA ILE A 177 -5.34 10.48 -17.92
C ILE A 177 -5.97 11.86 -17.91
N TYR A 178 -6.40 12.36 -19.07
CA TYR A 178 -7.08 13.64 -19.20
C TYR A 178 -8.28 13.78 -18.25
N THR A 179 -8.98 12.67 -18.02
CA THR A 179 -10.07 12.63 -17.03
C THR A 179 -9.60 13.05 -15.66
N LEU A 180 -8.64 12.31 -15.11
CA LEU A 180 -8.21 12.45 -13.73
C LEU A 180 -7.75 13.89 -13.48
N ASP A 181 -7.08 14.46 -14.47
CA ASP A 181 -6.61 15.84 -14.48
C ASP A 181 -7.75 16.85 -14.59
N HIS A 182 -8.73 16.62 -15.48
CA HIS A 182 -9.92 17.45 -15.57
C HIS A 182 -10.79 17.38 -14.31
N LEU A 183 -10.80 16.23 -13.61
CA LEU A 183 -11.49 16.08 -12.34
C LEU A 183 -10.83 16.93 -11.26
N LEU A 184 -9.49 16.95 -11.19
CA LEU A 184 -8.75 17.84 -10.30
C LEU A 184 -8.96 19.31 -10.68
N PHE A 185 -8.93 19.64 -11.96
CA PHE A 185 -9.20 21.01 -12.45
C PHE A 185 -10.63 21.47 -12.10
N SER A 186 -11.64 20.63 -12.34
CA SER A 186 -13.03 20.90 -11.96
C SER A 186 -13.18 21.02 -10.44
N PHE A 187 -12.48 20.18 -9.69
CA PHE A 187 -12.44 20.26 -8.24
C PHE A 187 -11.92 21.62 -7.76
N ASN A 188 -10.84 22.10 -8.37
CA ASN A 188 -10.23 23.39 -8.04
C ASN A 188 -11.15 24.58 -8.41
N ASN A 189 -11.75 24.56 -9.60
CA ASN A 189 -12.56 25.69 -10.09
C ASN A 189 -13.91 25.84 -9.39
N ASN A 190 -14.47 24.77 -8.83
CA ASN A 190 -15.67 24.88 -7.99
C ASN A 190 -15.40 25.58 -6.64
N THR A 191 -14.14 25.92 -6.33
CA THR A 191 -13.75 26.66 -5.12
C THR A 191 -13.31 28.11 -5.37
N LEU A 192 -13.10 28.49 -6.63
CA LEU A 192 -12.69 29.84 -7.04
C LEU A 192 -13.83 30.52 -7.80
N ASN A 193 -14.34 31.61 -7.22
CA ASN A 193 -15.30 32.48 -7.90
C ASN A 193 -14.72 33.09 -9.20
N SER A 194 -15.62 33.32 -10.16
CA SER A 194 -15.53 34.17 -11.37
C SER A 194 -14.88 33.55 -12.63
N ALA A 195 -15.37 33.74 -13.86
CA ALA A 195 -16.22 34.80 -14.39
C ALA A 195 -17.13 34.29 -15.55
N GLY A 196 -18.38 34.77 -15.64
CA GLY A 196 -19.18 34.70 -16.87
C GLY A 196 -20.44 33.82 -16.88
N GLY A 197 -20.88 33.26 -15.75
CA GLY A 197 -22.16 32.54 -15.72
C GLY A 197 -22.78 32.47 -14.32
N ASN A 198 -24.04 32.89 -14.22
CA ASN A 198 -24.89 32.81 -13.02
C ASN A 198 -25.02 31.37 -12.48
N ARG A 199 -24.00 30.85 -11.81
CA ARG A 199 -24.09 29.61 -11.03
C ARG A 199 -23.77 29.93 -9.59
N SER A 200 -24.80 29.96 -8.75
CA SER A 200 -24.62 29.74 -7.31
C SER A 200 -24.21 28.28 -7.15
N ILE A 201 -22.91 28.00 -7.13
CA ILE A 201 -22.39 26.66 -6.91
C ILE A 201 -22.33 26.47 -5.39
N ALA A 202 -23.13 25.55 -4.84
CA ALA A 202 -23.04 25.21 -3.42
C ALA A 202 -21.61 24.73 -3.10
N PRO A 203 -20.99 25.18 -1.99
CA PRO A 203 -19.63 24.80 -1.63
C PRO A 203 -19.54 23.30 -1.33
N TYR A 204 -18.35 22.72 -1.52
CA TYR A 204 -18.07 21.34 -1.09
C TYR A 204 -18.29 21.17 0.40
N ILE A 205 -18.76 19.98 0.78
CA ILE A 205 -18.93 19.64 2.18
C ILE A 205 -17.57 19.34 2.83
N PRO A 206 -17.42 19.60 4.14
CA PRO A 206 -16.24 19.13 4.86
C PRO A 206 -16.10 17.60 4.79
N LEU A 207 -14.94 17.13 4.35
CA LEU A 207 -14.55 15.73 4.26
C LEU A 207 -14.02 15.24 5.63
N SER A 208 -14.80 15.49 6.67
CA SER A 208 -14.42 15.24 8.08
C SER A 208 -14.12 13.77 8.41
N LYS A 209 -14.59 12.82 7.61
CA LYS A 209 -14.34 11.38 7.78
C LYS A 209 -13.17 10.85 6.95
N LEU A 210 -12.55 11.70 6.11
CA LEU A 210 -11.44 11.27 5.26
C LEU A 210 -10.21 10.99 6.14
N THR A 211 -9.77 9.74 6.12
CA THR A 211 -8.67 9.23 6.97
C THR A 211 -7.44 8.81 6.18
N SER A 212 -7.59 8.47 4.89
CA SER A 212 -6.48 8.02 4.04
C SER A 212 -6.54 8.71 2.68
N LEU A 213 -5.41 9.30 2.30
CA LEU A 213 -5.15 9.90 1.00
C LEU A 213 -4.01 9.16 0.32
N THR A 214 -4.28 8.64 -0.88
CA THR A 214 -3.24 8.12 -1.77
C THR A 214 -3.25 8.94 -3.05
N PHE A 215 -2.10 9.49 -3.44
CA PHE A 215 -1.92 10.26 -4.65
C PHE A 215 -0.70 9.73 -5.41
N LEU A 216 -0.92 8.91 -6.42
CA LEU A 216 0.10 8.39 -7.32
C LEU A 216 -0.08 9.04 -8.69
N ALA A 217 0.81 9.92 -9.07
CA ALA A 217 0.80 10.59 -10.37
C ALA A 217 1.81 9.96 -11.34
N TYR A 218 1.49 10.03 -12.63
CA TYR A 218 2.33 9.70 -13.78
C TYR A 218 2.20 10.87 -14.78
N ILE A 219 3.28 11.26 -15.46
CA ILE A 219 3.29 12.43 -16.35
C ILE A 219 3.28 11.97 -17.80
N VAL A 220 2.49 12.67 -18.62
CA VAL A 220 2.58 12.60 -20.09
C VAL A 220 2.96 13.97 -20.71
N ASN A 221 2.74 15.11 -20.04
CA ASN A 221 3.15 16.48 -20.47
C ASN A 221 3.31 17.41 -19.24
N GLU A 222 4.14 18.45 -19.25
CA GLU A 222 4.65 19.07 -18.00
C GLU A 222 4.00 20.41 -17.55
N GLU A 223 3.51 21.28 -18.44
CA GLU A 223 3.40 22.71 -18.07
C GLU A 223 2.22 23.14 -17.16
N ASN A 224 1.16 22.33 -17.00
CA ASN A 224 -0.05 22.75 -16.24
C ASN A 224 -0.31 21.96 -14.94
N TYR A 225 0.47 20.91 -14.65
CA TYR A 225 0.17 20.00 -13.55
C TYR A 225 0.52 20.53 -12.17
N ALA A 226 1.63 21.25 -12.05
CA ALA A 226 2.06 21.83 -10.78
C ALA A 226 0.94 22.66 -10.15
N LYS A 227 0.34 23.57 -10.94
CA LYS A 227 -0.79 24.40 -10.48
C LYS A 227 -2.04 23.60 -10.13
N ILE A 228 -2.40 22.60 -10.93
CA ILE A 228 -3.58 21.75 -10.67
C ILE A 228 -3.42 20.97 -9.37
N TRP A 229 -2.25 20.37 -9.16
CA TRP A 229 -1.95 19.58 -7.96
C TRP A 229 -1.82 20.47 -6.72
N SER A 230 -1.14 21.61 -6.82
CA SER A 230 -1.04 22.58 -5.71
C SER A 230 -2.42 23.06 -5.27
N ASN A 231 -3.30 23.40 -6.22
CA ASN A 231 -4.67 23.80 -5.90
C ASN A 231 -5.47 22.65 -5.27
N PHE A 232 -5.29 21.43 -5.75
CA PHE A 232 -5.96 20.26 -5.19
C PHE A 232 -5.57 20.06 -3.72
N PHE A 233 -4.26 20.01 -3.41
CA PHE A 233 -3.79 19.81 -2.05
C PHE A 233 -4.22 20.95 -1.12
N ASN A 234 -4.12 22.20 -1.57
CA ASN A 234 -4.58 23.36 -0.78
C ASN A 234 -6.09 23.35 -0.53
N THR A 235 -6.88 22.89 -1.50
CA THR A 235 -8.33 22.75 -1.34
C THR A 235 -8.66 21.62 -0.37
N LEU A 236 -7.97 20.48 -0.51
CA LEU A 236 -8.14 19.34 0.38
C LEU A 236 -7.73 19.69 1.81
N ALA A 237 -6.67 20.48 2.01
CA ALA A 237 -6.23 20.97 3.31
C ALA A 237 -7.33 21.73 4.06
N LYS A 238 -8.22 22.43 3.34
CA LYS A 238 -9.39 23.14 3.90
C LYS A 238 -10.57 22.21 4.18
N LEU A 239 -10.77 21.20 3.34
CA LEU A 239 -11.93 20.30 3.43
C LEU A 239 -11.72 19.12 4.37
N ALA A 240 -10.49 18.65 4.52
CA ALA A 240 -10.12 17.46 5.27
C ALA A 240 -9.02 17.77 6.30
N ILE A 241 -9.37 17.60 7.59
CA ILE A 241 -8.49 17.87 8.74
C ILE A 241 -8.18 16.62 9.57
N ASN A 242 -8.72 15.46 9.18
CA ASN A 242 -8.64 14.19 9.92
C ASN A 242 -7.88 13.09 9.16
N ILE A 243 -7.09 13.45 8.14
CA ILE A 243 -6.29 12.49 7.39
C ILE A 243 -5.20 11.94 8.31
N GLN A 244 -5.16 10.62 8.47
CA GLN A 244 -4.21 9.89 9.30
C GLN A 244 -3.10 9.23 8.48
N GLU A 245 -3.33 9.03 7.19
CA GLU A 245 -2.36 8.45 6.26
C GLU A 245 -2.32 9.27 4.97
N ILE A 246 -1.12 9.72 4.61
CA ILE A 246 -0.84 10.42 3.34
C ILE A 246 0.23 9.63 2.59
N ILE A 247 -0.07 9.24 1.36
CA ILE A 247 0.88 8.59 0.44
C ILE A 247 0.90 9.43 -0.83
N ILE A 248 2.05 10.02 -1.19
CA ILE A 248 2.19 10.88 -2.37
C ILE A 248 3.37 10.42 -3.21
N ASN A 249 3.12 9.91 -4.41
CA ASN A 249 4.16 9.55 -5.35
C ASN A 249 3.98 10.32 -6.66
N PHE A 250 5.02 11.01 -7.10
CA PHE A 250 5.09 11.72 -8.37
C PHE A 250 6.09 11.04 -9.32
N PRO A 251 6.12 11.40 -10.60
CA PRO A 251 7.04 10.75 -11.55
C PRO A 251 8.49 11.19 -11.31
N THR A 252 9.41 10.27 -11.55
CA THR A 252 10.84 10.39 -11.25
C THR A 252 11.66 11.06 -12.37
N HIS A 253 10.99 11.73 -13.30
CA HIS A 253 11.62 12.43 -14.43
C HIS A 253 11.01 13.83 -14.49
N ASP A 254 11.51 14.72 -13.65
CA ASP A 254 11.22 16.16 -13.72
C ASP A 254 12.54 16.91 -13.79
N GLU A 255 13.20 16.82 -14.95
CA GLU A 255 14.50 17.47 -15.20
C GLU A 255 14.43 18.99 -14.98
N ASN A 256 13.23 19.57 -15.04
CA ASN A 256 12.97 21.01 -14.99
C ASN A 256 12.55 21.55 -13.62
N ASN A 257 12.48 20.72 -12.56
CA ASN A 257 11.94 21.12 -11.25
C ASN A 257 10.52 21.73 -11.30
N SER A 258 9.71 21.33 -12.28
CA SER A 258 8.36 21.85 -12.49
C SER A 258 7.43 21.64 -11.28
N PHE A 259 7.67 20.64 -10.44
CA PHE A 259 6.83 20.36 -9.26
C PHE A 259 7.23 21.08 -7.97
N LYS A 260 8.22 21.98 -7.98
CA LYS A 260 8.62 22.75 -6.78
C LYS A 260 7.46 23.50 -6.12
N GLU A 261 6.51 24.00 -6.91
CA GLU A 261 5.33 24.71 -6.41
C GLU A 261 4.31 23.81 -5.70
N VAL A 262 4.43 22.49 -5.82
CA VAL A 262 3.52 21.51 -5.20
C VAL A 262 3.89 21.24 -3.75
N PHE A 263 5.18 21.33 -3.40
CA PHE A 263 5.66 21.04 -2.05
C PHE A 263 5.07 21.97 -0.98
N PRO A 264 4.95 23.30 -1.19
CA PRO A 264 4.25 24.17 -0.23
C PRO A 264 2.79 23.76 -0.01
N ALA A 265 2.10 23.27 -1.05
CA ALA A 265 0.72 22.82 -0.92
C ALA A 265 0.61 21.50 -0.15
N ILE A 266 1.56 20.59 -0.32
CA ILE A 266 1.67 19.36 0.49
C ILE A 266 1.99 19.70 1.95
N SER A 267 2.95 20.61 2.18
CA SER A 267 3.29 21.16 3.50
C SER A 267 2.05 21.74 4.19
N ASN A 268 1.23 22.51 3.47
CA ASN A 268 -0.03 23.04 3.98
C ASN A 268 -1.04 21.94 4.32
N LEU A 269 -1.17 20.92 3.46
CA LEU A 269 -2.02 19.76 3.73
C LEU A 269 -1.59 19.02 5.00
N ILE A 270 -0.29 18.78 5.21
CA ILE A 270 0.25 18.15 6.42
C ILE A 270 -0.09 19.00 7.65
N LYS A 271 0.17 20.30 7.59
CA LYS A 271 -0.06 21.25 8.70
C LYS A 271 -1.52 21.33 9.11
N SER A 272 -2.46 21.13 8.18
CA SER A 272 -3.90 21.21 8.48
C SER A 272 -4.47 19.96 9.15
N GLN A 273 -3.70 18.87 9.27
CA GLN A 273 -4.18 17.63 9.90
C GLN A 273 -4.09 17.65 11.42
N ILE A 274 -5.10 17.10 12.09
CA ILE A 274 -5.15 16.99 13.55
C ILE A 274 -4.24 15.88 14.09
N SER A 275 -4.13 14.76 13.38
CA SER A 275 -3.41 13.58 13.87
C SER A 275 -2.90 12.68 12.75
N LEU A 276 -1.96 13.19 11.95
CA LEU A 276 -1.30 12.40 10.92
C LEU A 276 -0.43 11.30 11.55
N LYS A 277 -0.68 10.03 11.20
CA LYS A 277 0.02 8.86 11.75
C LYS A 277 1.05 8.29 10.79
N SER A 278 0.82 8.39 9.49
CA SER A 278 1.67 7.81 8.45
C SER A 278 1.87 8.79 7.31
N PHE A 279 3.12 8.98 6.90
CA PHE A 279 3.49 9.76 5.72
C PHE A 279 4.43 8.95 4.83
N GLU A 280 4.05 8.80 3.56
CA GLU A 280 4.87 8.19 2.51
C GLU A 280 5.00 9.14 1.33
N MET A 281 6.23 9.29 0.81
CA MET A 281 6.48 10.04 -0.42
C MET A 281 7.58 9.40 -1.26
N ASN A 282 7.55 9.54 -2.59
CA ASN A 282 8.67 9.12 -3.45
C ASN A 282 9.59 10.27 -3.87
N ARG A 283 10.68 9.90 -4.54
CA ARG A 283 11.67 10.83 -5.09
C ARG A 283 11.06 11.66 -6.24
N ILE A 284 10.95 12.97 -6.05
CA ILE A 284 10.98 13.95 -7.14
C ILE A 284 12.43 14.45 -7.21
N ASP A 285 12.92 14.84 -8.38
CA ASP A 285 14.30 15.27 -8.66
C ASP A 285 14.82 16.52 -7.89
N CYS A 286 14.33 16.79 -6.68
CA CYS A 286 15.14 17.46 -5.67
C CYS A 286 16.06 16.43 -5.04
N SER A 287 17.35 16.74 -4.95
CA SER A 287 18.39 15.85 -4.40
C SER A 287 18.07 15.30 -3.00
N THR A 288 17.13 15.91 -2.29
CA THR A 288 16.68 15.56 -0.93
C THR A 288 15.23 16.01 -0.74
N ILE A 289 14.45 15.33 0.14
CA ILE A 289 13.14 15.88 0.56
C ILE A 289 13.29 17.34 0.95
N ASP A 290 12.34 18.17 0.47
CA ASP A 290 12.30 19.57 0.84
C ASP A 290 12.20 19.70 2.36
N GLN A 291 13.13 20.47 2.92
CA GLN A 291 13.19 20.82 4.33
C GLN A 291 11.82 21.30 4.84
N GLU A 292 11.03 21.92 3.98
CA GLU A 292 9.67 22.36 4.28
C GLU A 292 8.71 21.22 4.69
N ILE A 293 8.78 20.04 4.05
CA ILE A 293 7.97 18.89 4.44
C ILE A 293 8.41 18.36 5.81
N ILE A 294 9.72 18.30 6.03
CA ILE A 294 10.30 17.85 7.31
C ILE A 294 9.89 18.81 8.43
N ASP A 295 9.94 20.11 8.19
CA ASP A 295 9.49 21.13 9.12
C ASP A 295 7.99 21.02 9.37
N ALA A 296 7.16 20.81 8.34
CA ALA A 296 5.72 20.60 8.51
C ALA A 296 5.43 19.39 9.42
N LEU A 297 6.08 18.26 9.18
CA LEU A 297 5.92 17.03 9.98
C LEU A 297 6.39 17.24 11.43
N THR A 298 7.57 17.82 11.63
CA THR A 298 8.18 17.98 12.96
C THR A 298 7.51 19.07 13.79
N THR A 299 6.97 20.11 13.18
CA THR A 299 6.31 21.20 13.92
C THR A 299 4.84 20.91 14.23
N THR A 300 4.11 20.25 13.33
CA THR A 300 2.66 20.04 13.48
C THR A 300 2.26 18.62 13.84
N GLN A 301 3.07 17.61 13.48
CA GLN A 301 2.73 16.19 13.62
C GLN A 301 3.65 15.41 14.57
N ALA A 302 4.48 16.12 15.37
CA ALA A 302 5.45 15.51 16.30
C ALA A 302 4.85 14.46 17.26
N ASN A 303 3.62 14.68 17.73
CA ASN A 303 2.97 13.82 18.72
C ASN A 303 2.09 12.72 18.09
N SER A 304 1.84 12.78 16.78
CA SER A 304 0.92 11.87 16.08
C SER A 304 1.65 10.90 15.14
N LEU A 305 2.74 11.34 14.53
CA LEU A 305 3.45 10.59 13.49
C LEU A 305 4.08 9.31 14.06
N ARG A 306 3.79 8.17 13.41
CA ARG A 306 4.27 6.83 13.79
C ARG A 306 5.08 6.17 12.69
N ASN A 307 4.72 6.43 11.43
CA ASN A 307 5.37 5.83 10.28
C ASN A 307 5.81 6.91 9.31
N PHE A 308 7.04 6.82 8.85
CA PHE A 308 7.60 7.71 7.85
C PHE A 308 8.32 6.89 6.78
N LYS A 309 7.96 7.10 5.51
CA LYS A 309 8.53 6.36 4.39
C LYS A 309 8.90 7.28 3.24
N ILE A 310 10.08 7.07 2.68
CA ILE A 310 10.56 7.78 1.51
C ILE A 310 11.07 6.79 0.48
N ASN A 311 10.44 6.74 -0.67
CA ASN A 311 10.92 5.98 -1.81
C ASN A 311 11.97 6.81 -2.60
N GLY A 312 13.02 7.29 -1.90
CA GLY A 312 13.96 8.29 -2.38
C GLY A 312 15.13 8.55 -1.41
N GLU A 313 15.82 9.68 -1.60
CA GLU A 313 16.97 10.10 -0.79
C GLU A 313 16.57 11.12 0.29
N ILE A 314 17.07 10.92 1.53
CA ILE A 314 16.90 11.85 2.65
C ILE A 314 18.24 12.31 3.20
N LYS A 315 18.34 13.58 3.60
CA LYS A 315 19.50 14.07 4.37
C LYS A 315 19.54 13.47 5.75
N PHE A 316 20.73 13.06 6.19
CA PHE A 316 20.89 12.63 7.57
C PHE A 316 20.42 13.67 8.60
N THR A 317 20.68 14.96 8.34
CA THR A 317 20.21 16.05 9.21
C THR A 317 18.68 16.13 9.31
N SER A 318 17.98 15.94 8.20
CA SER A 318 16.51 15.91 8.18
C SER A 318 15.95 14.68 8.90
N LEU A 319 16.62 13.53 8.75
CA LEU A 319 16.26 12.31 9.47
C LEU A 319 16.42 12.47 10.98
N ILE A 320 17.54 13.05 11.43
CA ILE A 320 17.76 13.37 12.84
C ILE A 320 16.69 14.34 13.36
N GLN A 321 16.35 15.38 12.61
CA GLN A 321 15.31 16.32 13.01
C GLN A 321 13.95 15.61 13.21
N LEU A 322 13.59 14.65 12.33
CA LEU A 322 12.40 13.82 12.53
C LEU A 322 12.48 13.00 13.82
N LEU A 323 13.62 12.33 14.04
CA LEU A 323 13.84 11.47 15.19
C LEU A 323 13.83 12.22 16.53
N GLU A 324 14.37 13.44 16.56
CA GLU A 324 14.40 14.30 17.76
C GLU A 324 13.01 14.84 18.13
N ASN A 325 12.20 15.21 17.13
CA ASN A 325 10.92 15.88 17.36
C ASN A 325 9.74 14.90 17.42
N CYS A 326 9.72 13.86 16.58
CA CYS A 326 8.60 12.93 16.46
C CYS A 326 8.73 11.76 17.45
N LYS A 327 8.41 12.00 18.73
CA LYS A 327 8.61 11.03 19.82
C LYS A 327 7.86 9.71 19.66
N ASN A 328 6.77 9.68 18.89
CA ASN A 328 5.97 8.48 18.64
C ASN A 328 6.34 7.73 17.36
N LEU A 329 7.42 8.14 16.68
CA LEU A 329 7.87 7.53 15.43
C LEU A 329 8.41 6.11 15.68
N LYS A 330 7.70 5.12 15.13
CA LYS A 330 7.97 3.69 15.29
C LYS A 330 8.67 3.07 14.08
N SER A 331 8.42 3.60 12.90
CA SER A 331 8.90 2.99 11.65
C SER A 331 9.44 4.07 10.71
N ILE A 332 10.66 3.84 10.22
CA ILE A 332 11.27 4.66 9.19
C ILE A 332 11.71 3.78 8.03
N SER A 333 11.34 4.17 6.81
CA SER A 333 11.80 3.52 5.59
C SER A 333 12.34 4.52 4.59
N MET A 334 13.49 4.22 3.98
CA MET A 334 14.10 5.05 2.95
C MET A 334 14.82 4.19 1.90
N HIS A 335 14.93 4.69 0.67
CA HIS A 335 15.79 4.05 -0.35
C HIS A 335 17.26 4.42 -0.17
N LYS A 336 17.55 5.68 0.15
CA LYS A 336 18.92 6.18 0.29
C LYS A 336 19.01 7.22 1.42
N LEU A 337 20.13 7.20 2.13
CA LEU A 337 20.49 8.16 3.17
C LEU A 337 21.73 8.90 2.68
N SER A 338 21.71 10.23 2.69
CA SER A 338 22.88 11.03 2.32
C SER A 338 23.81 11.19 3.53
N ARG A 339 25.11 11.35 3.29
CA ARG A 339 26.10 11.64 4.35
C ARG A 339 25.82 12.97 5.03
N CYS A 340 26.32 13.11 6.25
CA CYS A 340 26.51 14.43 6.82
C CYS A 340 27.64 15.16 6.07
N GLU A 341 27.30 16.21 5.32
CA GLU A 341 28.30 17.06 4.64
C GLU A 341 29.16 17.84 5.64
N ASP A 342 28.65 18.04 6.86
CA ASP A 342 29.25 18.85 7.91
C ASP A 342 29.72 17.96 9.07
N LYS A 343 31.00 17.55 9.03
CA LYS A 343 31.66 16.83 10.15
C LYS A 343 31.77 17.67 11.43
N SER A 344 31.38 18.95 11.37
CA SER A 344 31.50 19.93 12.44
C SER A 344 30.30 19.96 13.41
N ARG A 345 29.16 19.32 13.06
CA ARG A 345 27.97 19.27 13.92
C ARG A 345 28.12 18.24 15.04
N ASN A 346 28.85 18.63 16.09
CA ASN A 346 28.77 18.14 17.48
C ASN A 346 28.25 16.69 17.65
N ASP A 347 29.11 15.72 17.32
CA ASP A 347 28.86 14.29 17.57
C ASP A 347 28.43 14.02 19.02
N GLU A 348 28.91 14.79 20.01
CA GLU A 348 28.56 14.58 21.42
C GLU A 348 27.06 14.74 21.72
N LYS A 349 26.36 15.64 21.04
CA LYS A 349 24.92 15.85 21.30
C LYS A 349 24.08 14.74 20.65
N LEU A 350 24.47 14.28 19.47
CA LEU A 350 23.79 13.20 18.74
C LEU A 350 24.07 11.83 19.34
N VAL A 351 25.30 11.59 19.81
CA VAL A 351 25.72 10.34 20.46
C VAL A 351 24.94 10.06 21.75
N ASN A 352 24.49 11.12 22.43
CA ASN A 352 23.69 11.01 23.65
C ASN A 352 22.17 10.98 23.40
N LEU A 353 21.71 11.12 22.16
CA LEU A 353 20.28 11.06 21.86
C LEU A 353 19.77 9.62 21.99
N SER A 354 18.71 9.42 22.75
CA SER A 354 18.01 8.14 22.86
C SER A 354 16.65 8.23 22.17
N ILE A 355 16.36 7.28 21.27
CA ILE A 355 15.10 7.19 20.52
C ILE A 355 14.42 5.85 20.86
N PRO A 356 13.76 5.76 22.03
CA PRO A 356 13.21 4.50 22.51
C PRO A 356 11.94 4.06 21.76
N SER A 357 11.40 4.89 20.86
CA SER A 357 10.18 4.60 20.10
C SER A 357 10.43 3.90 18.77
N LEU A 358 11.63 4.00 18.20
CA LEU A 358 11.92 3.47 16.86
C LEU A 358 12.04 1.93 16.90
N GLU A 359 11.00 1.25 16.43
CA GLU A 359 10.94 -0.22 16.39
C GLU A 359 11.43 -0.80 15.05
N LYS A 360 11.32 -0.03 13.97
CA LYS A 360 11.67 -0.49 12.62
C LYS A 360 12.49 0.54 11.84
N PHE A 361 13.58 0.09 11.23
CA PHE A 361 14.46 0.92 10.42
C PHE A 361 14.81 0.22 9.11
N TYR A 362 14.44 0.83 7.99
CA TYR A 362 14.62 0.27 6.65
C TYR A 362 15.41 1.23 5.77
N HIS A 363 16.56 0.76 5.31
CA HIS A 363 17.39 1.42 4.31
C HIS A 363 17.49 0.49 3.10
N TRP A 364 16.40 0.37 2.36
CA TRP A 364 16.26 -0.63 1.30
C TRP A 364 15.89 -0.01 -0.03
N ASN A 365 16.74 -0.18 -1.05
CA ASN A 365 16.45 0.28 -2.41
C ASN A 365 16.22 -0.92 -3.35
N PRO A 366 14.96 -1.24 -3.69
CA PRO A 366 14.63 -2.38 -4.54
C PRO A 366 15.00 -2.17 -6.02
N LEU A 367 15.41 -0.95 -6.41
CA LEU A 367 15.79 -0.62 -7.79
C LEU A 367 17.27 -0.92 -8.09
N LEU A 368 18.07 -1.30 -7.08
CA LEU A 368 19.47 -1.70 -7.24
C LEU A 368 19.58 -3.13 -7.80
N GLN A 369 18.96 -3.41 -8.94
CA GLN A 369 19.00 -4.75 -9.53
C GLN A 369 20.36 -5.11 -10.16
N PHE A 370 21.27 -4.14 -10.33
CA PHE A 370 22.48 -4.32 -11.16
C PHE A 370 23.74 -3.56 -10.72
N GLN A 371 23.80 -2.93 -9.54
CA GLN A 371 24.95 -2.07 -9.20
C GLN A 371 25.55 -2.41 -7.83
N TYR A 372 26.89 -2.62 -7.83
CA TYR A 372 27.78 -2.70 -6.66
C TYR A 372 27.86 -1.33 -5.95
N GLN A 373 26.73 -0.73 -5.57
CA GLN A 373 26.73 0.52 -4.83
C GLN A 373 26.98 0.26 -3.34
N THR A 374 27.87 1.06 -2.76
CA THR A 374 28.04 1.17 -1.30
C THR A 374 26.87 1.96 -0.71
N ASN A 375 26.45 1.64 0.53
CA ASN A 375 25.43 2.40 1.25
C ASN A 375 25.72 3.90 1.31
N ASN A 376 27.00 4.28 1.24
CA ASN A 376 27.51 5.62 1.39
C ASN A 376 27.10 6.33 2.68
N ALA A 377 26.41 5.69 3.65
CA ALA A 377 25.96 6.31 4.90
C ALA A 377 26.11 5.35 6.10
N ASP A 378 27.19 4.58 6.13
CA ASP A 378 27.40 3.54 7.13
C ASP A 378 27.58 4.10 8.54
N GLU A 379 28.29 5.23 8.69
CA GLU A 379 28.49 5.90 9.98
C GLU A 379 27.17 6.41 10.56
N GLU A 380 26.32 6.98 9.70
CA GLU A 380 24.99 7.47 10.03
C GLU A 380 24.05 6.34 10.47
N ILE A 381 24.07 5.19 9.78
CA ILE A 381 23.31 4.00 10.18
C ILE A 381 23.77 3.50 11.55
N ILE A 382 25.09 3.45 11.79
CA ILE A 382 25.65 3.05 13.08
C ILE A 382 25.23 4.02 14.20
N LEU A 383 25.17 5.32 13.92
CA LEU A 383 24.69 6.31 14.88
C LEU A 383 23.22 6.06 15.23
N ILE A 384 22.36 5.78 14.25
CA ILE A 384 20.95 5.43 14.49
C ILE A 384 20.84 4.16 15.35
N PHE A 385 21.69 3.16 15.15
CA PHE A 385 21.71 1.97 16.01
C PHE A 385 22.06 2.28 17.46
N LYS A 386 23.02 3.19 17.69
CA LYS A 386 23.33 3.63 19.07
C LYS A 386 22.10 4.25 19.72
N MET A 387 21.43 5.14 18.99
CA MET A 387 20.29 5.90 19.49
C MET A 387 19.03 5.03 19.70
N ALA A 388 18.81 4.01 18.86
CA ALA A 388 17.64 3.11 18.89
C ALA A 388 17.95 1.71 19.45
N SER A 389 19.10 1.54 20.12
CA SER A 389 19.65 0.25 20.54
C SER A 389 18.67 -0.65 21.32
N MET A 390 17.89 -0.06 22.22
CA MET A 390 16.96 -0.81 23.07
C MET A 390 15.61 -1.12 22.41
N SER A 391 15.23 -0.37 21.37
CA SER A 391 13.89 -0.36 20.79
C SER A 391 13.80 -1.06 19.43
N LEU A 392 14.89 -1.11 18.69
CA LEU A 392 14.92 -1.63 17.33
C LEU A 392 14.67 -3.14 17.29
N LYS A 393 13.60 -3.54 16.59
CA LYS A 393 13.18 -4.95 16.42
C LYS A 393 13.30 -5.45 14.99
N LYS A 394 13.15 -4.55 14.02
CA LYS A 394 13.14 -4.87 12.58
C LYS A 394 14.15 -4.00 11.85
N PHE A 395 15.11 -4.63 11.17
CA PHE A 395 16.14 -3.92 10.42
C PHE A 395 16.33 -4.48 9.01
N ALA A 396 16.32 -3.60 8.01
CA ALA A 396 16.62 -3.93 6.63
C ALA A 396 17.66 -2.98 6.05
N CYS A 397 18.65 -3.52 5.35
CA CYS A 397 19.62 -2.68 4.64
C CYS A 397 20.11 -3.31 3.33
N SER A 398 20.23 -2.48 2.30
CA SER A 398 20.67 -2.89 0.94
C SER A 398 22.14 -3.26 0.87
N PHE A 399 22.97 -2.86 1.84
CA PHE A 399 24.39 -3.19 1.84
C PHE A 399 24.89 -3.36 3.28
N PHE A 400 25.74 -4.37 3.50
CA PHE A 400 26.30 -4.67 4.82
C PHE A 400 27.82 -4.67 4.76
N ASN A 401 28.41 -3.64 5.33
CA ASN A 401 29.85 -3.57 5.55
C ASN A 401 30.23 -4.18 6.92
N ARG A 402 31.55 -4.28 7.19
CA ARG A 402 32.07 -4.86 8.44
C ARG A 402 31.63 -4.10 9.69
N ASP A 403 31.47 -2.78 9.60
CA ASP A 403 31.19 -1.94 10.75
C ASP A 403 29.71 -1.95 11.15
N ILE A 404 28.80 -2.06 10.17
CA ILE A 404 27.38 -2.33 10.41
C ILE A 404 27.20 -3.65 11.17
N PHE A 405 27.89 -4.72 10.77
CA PHE A 405 27.84 -6.00 11.48
C PHE A 405 28.27 -5.90 12.95
N ARG A 406 29.40 -5.21 13.20
CA ARG A 406 29.89 -4.95 14.56
C ARG A 406 28.89 -4.14 15.36
N ALA A 407 28.27 -3.14 14.74
CA ALA A 407 27.31 -2.27 15.39
C ALA A 407 26.01 -3.01 15.75
N ILE A 408 25.54 -3.92 14.90
CA ILE A 408 24.37 -4.76 15.21
C ILE A 408 24.62 -5.61 16.44
N ASN A 409 25.75 -6.33 16.48
CA ASN A 409 26.10 -7.15 17.64
C ASN A 409 26.26 -6.35 18.93
N LYS A 410 26.69 -5.09 18.82
CA LYS A 410 26.91 -4.22 19.96
C LYS A 410 25.65 -3.52 20.47
N TYR A 411 24.78 -3.06 19.56
CA TYR A 411 23.70 -2.15 19.89
C TYR A 411 22.30 -2.75 19.68
N CYS A 412 22.12 -3.68 18.75
CA CYS A 412 20.80 -4.14 18.30
C CYS A 412 20.49 -5.57 18.79
N VAL A 413 20.58 -5.79 20.11
CA VAL A 413 20.48 -7.14 20.71
C VAL A 413 19.08 -7.75 20.69
N ASN A 414 18.04 -6.94 20.47
CA ASN A 414 16.63 -7.35 20.48
C ASN A 414 16.04 -7.50 19.07
N LEU A 415 16.87 -7.60 18.03
CA LEU A 415 16.39 -7.77 16.66
C LEU A 415 15.65 -9.11 16.51
N THR A 416 14.40 -9.02 16.08
CA THR A 416 13.55 -10.17 15.80
C THR A 416 13.46 -10.46 14.32
N HIS A 417 13.63 -9.43 13.49
CA HIS A 417 13.59 -9.56 12.04
C HIS A 417 14.76 -8.84 11.39
N LEU A 418 15.40 -9.51 10.45
CA LEU A 418 16.55 -9.00 9.72
C LEU A 418 16.39 -9.27 8.22
N CYS A 419 16.56 -8.23 7.41
CA CYS A 419 16.57 -8.35 5.95
C CYS A 419 17.92 -7.87 5.40
N LEU A 420 18.62 -8.77 4.71
CA LEU A 420 19.98 -8.55 4.24
C LEU A 420 20.05 -8.71 2.74
N PHE A 421 20.75 -7.79 2.10
CA PHE A 421 21.31 -8.03 0.79
C PHE A 421 22.73 -8.62 0.95
N ILE A 422 22.95 -9.83 0.45
CA ILE A 422 24.20 -10.57 0.58
C ILE A 422 24.89 -10.72 -0.78
N THR A 423 26.20 -10.50 -0.77
CA THR A 423 27.12 -10.74 -1.89
C THR A 423 28.12 -11.82 -1.49
N SER A 424 28.93 -12.31 -2.43
CA SER A 424 30.03 -13.25 -2.11
C SER A 424 30.93 -12.74 -0.98
N ASP A 425 31.19 -11.43 -0.96
CA ASP A 425 32.11 -10.83 0.01
C ASP A 425 31.49 -10.67 1.40
N SER A 426 30.18 -10.42 1.48
CA SER A 426 29.50 -10.21 2.76
C SER A 426 28.99 -11.50 3.39
N LEU A 427 28.84 -12.58 2.62
CA LEU A 427 28.23 -13.83 3.08
C LEU A 427 28.97 -14.45 4.28
N GLU A 428 30.30 -14.60 4.23
CA GLU A 428 31.06 -15.18 5.35
C GLU A 428 30.90 -14.35 6.63
N ARG A 429 30.86 -13.01 6.49
CA ARG A 429 30.61 -12.11 7.62
C ARG A 429 29.20 -12.28 8.17
N THR A 430 28.19 -12.33 7.31
CA THR A 430 26.81 -12.64 7.70
C THR A 430 26.75 -13.96 8.48
N ALA A 431 27.35 -15.02 7.95
CA ALA A 431 27.36 -16.32 8.58
C ALA A 431 28.11 -16.34 9.92
N SER A 432 29.14 -15.51 10.10
CA SER A 432 29.80 -15.37 11.42
C SER A 432 28.98 -14.62 12.47
N VAL A 433 28.01 -13.80 12.05
CA VAL A 433 27.23 -12.94 12.96
C VAL A 433 25.92 -13.59 13.36
N LEU A 434 25.24 -14.26 12.42
CA LEU A 434 23.93 -14.87 12.64
C LEU A 434 23.87 -15.72 13.93
N PRO A 435 24.83 -16.62 14.23
CA PRO A 435 24.73 -17.50 15.41
C PRO A 435 24.60 -16.77 16.76
N PHE A 436 24.98 -15.49 16.83
CA PHE A 436 24.90 -14.67 18.04
C PHE A 436 23.55 -13.93 18.18
N MET A 437 22.66 -14.01 17.19
CA MET A 437 21.38 -13.31 17.15
C MET A 437 20.26 -14.14 17.80
N ASN A 438 20.30 -14.25 19.13
CA ASN A 438 19.43 -15.13 19.92
C ASN A 438 17.94 -14.74 19.98
N THR A 439 17.54 -13.63 19.37
CA THR A 439 16.14 -13.18 19.31
C THR A 439 15.57 -13.24 17.90
N LEU A 440 16.37 -13.62 16.92
CA LEU A 440 16.01 -13.54 15.51
C LEU A 440 14.99 -14.65 15.18
N SER A 441 13.79 -14.24 14.78
CA SER A 441 12.69 -15.12 14.38
C SER A 441 12.42 -15.10 12.88
N TYR A 442 12.84 -14.03 12.18
CA TYR A 442 12.65 -13.83 10.75
C TYR A 442 13.94 -13.37 10.08
N LEU A 443 14.34 -14.04 9.00
CA LEU A 443 15.52 -13.71 8.20
C LEU A 443 15.16 -13.71 6.72
N TYR A 444 15.41 -12.58 6.07
CA TYR A 444 15.33 -12.43 4.63
C TYR A 444 16.73 -12.22 4.06
N LEU A 445 17.11 -13.04 3.08
CA LEU A 445 18.38 -12.93 2.37
C LEU A 445 18.09 -12.73 0.88
N GLU A 446 18.63 -11.66 0.30
CA GLU A 446 18.57 -11.38 -1.14
C GLU A 446 19.98 -11.30 -1.72
N SER A 447 20.20 -11.84 -2.92
CA SER A 447 21.45 -11.65 -3.66
C SER A 447 21.19 -10.93 -4.98
N PRO A 448 22.19 -10.27 -5.59
CA PRO A 448 22.03 -9.75 -6.95
C PRO A 448 21.90 -10.91 -7.94
N LYS A 449 21.30 -10.63 -9.09
CA LYS A 449 21.08 -11.60 -10.17
C LYS A 449 22.39 -12.13 -10.78
N VAL A 450 23.47 -11.36 -10.69
CA VAL A 450 24.75 -11.62 -11.35
C VAL A 450 25.68 -12.51 -10.48
N ASP A 451 25.40 -12.66 -9.18
CA ASP A 451 26.31 -13.32 -8.23
C ASP A 451 26.29 -14.86 -8.27
N ILE A 452 25.48 -15.50 -9.13
CA ILE A 452 25.44 -16.98 -9.26
C ILE A 452 26.86 -17.56 -9.44
N ILE A 453 27.72 -16.86 -10.16
CA ILE A 453 29.08 -17.30 -10.51
C ILE A 453 30.07 -17.10 -9.35
N LEU A 454 29.78 -16.18 -8.42
CA LEU A 454 30.70 -15.79 -7.35
C LEU A 454 30.53 -16.61 -6.08
N PHE A 455 29.33 -17.16 -5.84
CA PHE A 455 29.11 -18.05 -4.70
C PHE A 455 29.81 -19.41 -4.87
N ARG A 456 30.32 -19.93 -3.75
CA ARG A 456 30.95 -21.25 -3.68
C ARG A 456 30.18 -22.17 -2.74
N SER A 457 30.24 -23.47 -3.00
CA SER A 457 29.54 -24.50 -2.21
C SER A 457 29.82 -24.40 -0.71
N ASN A 458 31.08 -24.19 -0.32
CA ASN A 458 31.48 -24.03 1.08
C ASN A 458 30.86 -22.80 1.75
N MET A 459 30.61 -21.71 1.01
CA MET A 459 29.93 -20.52 1.54
C MET A 459 28.48 -20.84 1.90
N LEU A 460 27.74 -21.54 1.03
CA LEU A 460 26.35 -21.90 1.29
C LEU A 460 26.22 -22.92 2.41
N GLN A 461 27.17 -23.86 2.53
CA GLN A 461 27.27 -24.77 3.67
C GLN A 461 27.48 -24.00 4.97
N LEU A 462 28.42 -23.05 4.98
CA LEU A 462 28.69 -22.18 6.13
C LEU A 462 27.43 -21.40 6.51
N LEU A 463 26.77 -20.76 5.55
CA LEU A 463 25.52 -20.03 5.78
C LEU A 463 24.43 -20.93 6.37
N GLY A 464 24.27 -22.15 5.84
CA GLY A 464 23.32 -23.14 6.34
C GLY A 464 23.58 -23.54 7.79
N SER A 465 24.85 -23.77 8.15
CA SER A 465 25.25 -24.10 9.53
C SER A 465 25.16 -22.92 10.50
N SER A 466 25.08 -21.69 9.99
CA SER A 466 25.08 -20.46 10.78
C SER A 466 23.69 -19.91 11.09
N ILE A 467 22.62 -20.55 10.60
CA ILE A 467 21.26 -20.09 10.86
C ILE A 467 20.91 -20.26 12.35
N PRO A 468 20.41 -19.23 13.05
CA PRO A 468 20.11 -19.33 14.48
C PRO A 468 19.00 -20.32 14.77
N GLU A 469 19.08 -21.06 15.87
CA GLU A 469 18.03 -22.02 16.28
C GLU A 469 16.68 -21.35 16.56
N THR A 470 16.69 -20.06 16.92
CA THR A 470 15.49 -19.27 17.19
C THR A 470 14.73 -18.88 15.93
N LEU A 471 15.33 -19.07 14.76
CA LEU A 471 14.74 -18.65 13.50
C LEU A 471 13.55 -19.55 13.16
N ASN A 472 12.40 -18.91 12.92
CA ASN A 472 11.16 -19.60 12.58
C ASN A 472 10.78 -19.42 11.10
N HIS A 473 11.10 -18.25 10.54
CA HIS A 473 10.82 -17.90 9.16
C HIS A 473 12.12 -17.55 8.43
N LEU A 474 12.42 -18.27 7.35
CA LEU A 474 13.55 -17.99 6.47
C LEU A 474 13.07 -17.75 5.04
N CYS A 475 13.42 -16.60 4.47
CA CYS A 475 13.20 -16.29 3.07
C CYS A 475 14.54 -16.18 2.34
N LEU A 476 14.74 -17.06 1.36
CA LEU A 476 15.90 -17.10 0.48
C LEU A 476 15.51 -16.60 -0.91
N ASN A 477 15.79 -15.34 -1.18
CA ASN A 477 15.74 -14.74 -2.52
C ASN A 477 17.13 -14.70 -3.13
N LEU A 478 17.72 -15.88 -3.30
CA LEU A 478 19.10 -16.04 -3.75
C LEU A 478 19.10 -16.55 -5.18
N PHE A 479 19.75 -15.81 -6.09
CA PHE A 479 20.02 -16.29 -7.43
C PHE A 479 21.14 -17.32 -7.36
N ILE A 480 20.78 -18.60 -7.21
CA ILE A 480 21.72 -19.72 -7.04
C ILE A 480 21.29 -20.95 -7.85
N SER A 481 22.23 -21.86 -8.10
CA SER A 481 21.92 -23.15 -8.72
C SER A 481 21.20 -24.09 -7.73
N LEU A 482 20.47 -25.07 -8.26
CA LEU A 482 19.88 -26.15 -7.47
C LEU A 482 20.90 -26.90 -6.58
N ARG A 483 22.16 -27.03 -7.04
CA ARG A 483 23.25 -27.64 -6.26
C ARG A 483 23.59 -26.82 -5.02
N PHE A 484 23.65 -25.51 -5.15
CA PHE A 484 23.95 -24.62 -4.02
C PHE A 484 22.81 -24.56 -3.01
N LEU A 485 21.56 -24.63 -3.47
CA LEU A 485 20.43 -24.79 -2.55
C LEU A 485 20.55 -26.08 -1.74
N ARG A 486 20.91 -27.21 -2.39
CA ARG A 486 21.15 -28.48 -1.69
C ARG A 486 22.22 -28.32 -0.63
N ASP A 487 23.35 -27.72 -0.99
CA ASP A 487 24.49 -27.55 -0.09
C ASP A 487 24.12 -26.70 1.14
N PHE A 488 23.27 -25.69 0.98
CA PHE A 488 22.66 -24.95 2.08
C PHE A 488 21.73 -25.80 2.94
N LEU A 489 20.74 -26.47 2.33
CA LEU A 489 19.71 -27.22 3.05
C LEU A 489 20.29 -28.40 3.84
N ILE A 490 21.33 -29.06 3.35
CA ILE A 490 22.01 -30.16 4.06
C ILE A 490 22.61 -29.67 5.38
N CYS A 491 23.20 -28.48 5.39
CA CYS A 491 23.85 -27.93 6.58
C CYS A 491 22.88 -27.18 7.51
N CYS A 492 21.68 -26.82 7.04
CA CYS A 492 20.67 -26.16 7.84
C CYS A 492 19.90 -27.18 8.71
N ASN A 493 20.16 -27.14 10.02
CA ASN A 493 19.48 -27.98 11.02
C ASN A 493 18.46 -27.20 11.87
N THR A 494 18.20 -25.94 11.51
CA THR A 494 17.22 -25.10 12.20
C THR A 494 15.81 -25.57 11.88
N LYS A 495 14.94 -25.65 12.89
CA LYS A 495 13.55 -26.09 12.76
C LYS A 495 12.61 -24.96 12.32
N LEU A 496 12.64 -24.63 11.04
CA LEU A 496 11.82 -23.56 10.46
C LEU A 496 10.34 -23.96 10.37
N SER A 497 9.41 -23.06 10.71
CA SER A 497 7.99 -23.21 10.36
C SER A 497 7.68 -22.79 8.94
N THR A 498 8.38 -21.76 8.45
CA THR A 498 8.15 -21.17 7.13
C THR A 498 9.47 -21.06 6.38
N LEU A 499 9.50 -21.61 5.16
CA LEU A 499 10.61 -21.49 4.24
C LEU A 499 10.10 -20.88 2.94
N GLU A 500 10.70 -19.77 2.52
CA GLU A 500 10.43 -19.18 1.22
C GLU A 500 11.65 -19.27 0.33
N ILE A 501 11.46 -19.71 -0.92
CA ILE A 501 12.55 -19.91 -1.87
C ILE A 501 12.20 -19.24 -3.19
N TYR A 502 13.08 -18.35 -3.62
CA TYR A 502 13.00 -17.63 -4.88
C TYR A 502 14.37 -17.67 -5.58
N GLY A 503 14.37 -17.61 -6.91
CA GLY A 503 15.61 -17.36 -7.67
C GLY A 503 16.49 -18.59 -7.91
N VAL A 504 15.98 -19.81 -7.70
CA VAL A 504 16.77 -21.03 -7.92
C VAL A 504 16.78 -21.42 -9.40
N ALA A 505 17.96 -21.32 -10.02
CA ALA A 505 18.20 -21.73 -11.40
C ALA A 505 18.27 -23.27 -11.53
N ASP A 506 17.94 -23.76 -12.74
CA ASP A 506 18.06 -25.17 -13.12
C ASP A 506 17.35 -26.16 -12.19
N ALA A 507 16.24 -25.73 -11.57
CA ALA A 507 15.42 -26.60 -10.75
C ALA A 507 14.89 -27.80 -11.58
N THR A 508 15.16 -29.02 -11.08
CA THR A 508 14.74 -30.32 -11.61
C THR A 508 13.90 -31.05 -10.57
N TYR A 509 13.45 -32.29 -10.85
CA TYR A 509 12.74 -33.14 -9.89
C TYR A 509 13.50 -33.31 -8.55
N LYS A 510 14.83 -33.17 -8.56
CA LYS A 510 15.68 -33.25 -7.35
C LYS A 510 15.38 -32.13 -6.34
N PHE A 511 14.80 -31.01 -6.76
CA PHE A 511 14.39 -29.93 -5.86
C PHE A 511 13.40 -30.44 -4.80
N ALA A 512 12.38 -31.18 -5.22
CA ALA A 512 11.39 -31.73 -4.30
C ALA A 512 12.00 -32.77 -3.33
N ALA A 513 13.00 -33.53 -3.79
CA ALA A 513 13.74 -34.46 -2.93
C ALA A 513 14.56 -33.73 -1.86
N TYR A 514 15.22 -32.60 -2.18
CA TYR A 514 16.00 -31.84 -1.20
C TYR A 514 15.12 -31.15 -0.15
N ILE A 515 13.96 -30.63 -0.55
CA ILE A 515 12.98 -30.08 0.38
C ILE A 515 12.42 -31.19 1.29
N SER A 516 12.16 -32.37 0.73
CA SER A 516 11.66 -33.51 1.51
C SER A 516 12.69 -33.99 2.53
N ASP A 517 13.96 -34.09 2.14
CA ASP A 517 15.06 -34.42 3.06
C ASP A 517 15.18 -33.41 4.20
N TYR A 518 15.14 -32.11 3.90
CA TYR A 518 15.16 -31.08 4.93
C TYR A 518 13.95 -31.18 5.88
N TYR A 519 12.75 -31.41 5.34
CA TYR A 519 11.55 -31.63 6.13
C TYR A 519 11.69 -32.85 7.06
N ASP A 520 12.16 -33.98 6.52
CA ASP A 520 12.29 -35.23 7.27
C ASP A 520 13.29 -35.12 8.42
N ARG A 521 14.31 -34.26 8.28
CA ARG A 521 15.29 -33.98 9.34
C ARG A 521 14.79 -33.01 10.41
N ASN A 522 13.88 -32.09 10.08
CA ASN A 522 13.54 -30.94 10.94
C ASN A 522 12.08 -30.87 11.44
N ASP A 523 11.17 -31.64 10.85
CA ASP A 523 9.76 -31.92 11.24
C ASP A 523 8.80 -30.75 11.59
N GLN A 524 9.25 -29.50 11.57
CA GLN A 524 8.44 -28.32 11.95
C GLN A 524 7.96 -27.47 10.77
N LEU A 525 8.38 -27.78 9.54
CA LEU A 525 8.04 -26.97 8.37
C LEU A 525 6.54 -27.11 8.05
N ARG A 526 5.81 -26.00 8.14
CA ARG A 526 4.35 -25.93 7.90
C ARG A 526 4.02 -25.26 6.57
N LEU A 527 4.83 -24.28 6.15
CA LEU A 527 4.56 -23.49 4.96
C LEU A 527 5.81 -23.38 4.09
N LEU A 528 5.68 -23.77 2.83
CA LEU A 528 6.69 -23.56 1.79
C LEU A 528 6.13 -22.57 0.77
N LYS A 529 6.75 -21.38 0.67
CA LYS A 529 6.40 -20.41 -0.37
C LYS A 529 7.43 -20.47 -1.50
N LEU A 530 6.93 -20.60 -2.73
CA LEU A 530 7.78 -20.74 -3.91
C LEU A 530 7.41 -19.68 -4.94
N ASP A 531 8.42 -19.20 -5.67
CA ASP A 531 8.15 -18.46 -6.90
C ASP A 531 7.35 -19.32 -7.90
N ARG A 532 6.67 -18.67 -8.85
CA ARG A 532 5.81 -19.34 -9.83
C ARG A 532 6.50 -20.48 -10.58
N ASN A 533 7.76 -20.30 -10.97
CA ASN A 533 8.49 -21.29 -11.75
C ASN A 533 8.81 -22.53 -10.90
N LEU A 534 9.23 -22.32 -9.65
CA LEU A 534 9.48 -23.39 -8.69
C LEU A 534 8.19 -24.08 -8.27
N PHE A 535 7.11 -23.34 -8.04
CA PHE A 535 5.80 -23.88 -7.65
C PHE A 535 5.24 -24.82 -8.72
N LEU A 536 5.25 -24.40 -9.99
CA LEU A 536 4.79 -25.22 -11.11
C LEU A 536 5.60 -26.51 -11.26
N LYS A 537 6.93 -26.41 -11.12
CA LYS A 537 7.83 -27.57 -11.14
C LYS A 537 7.58 -28.48 -9.94
N PHE A 538 7.50 -27.93 -8.74
CA PHE A 538 7.26 -28.70 -7.53
C PHE A 538 5.95 -29.50 -7.63
N ASN A 539 4.87 -28.84 -8.07
CA ASN A 539 3.56 -29.47 -8.24
C ASN A 539 3.53 -30.57 -9.30
N SER A 540 4.26 -30.42 -10.41
CA SER A 540 4.32 -31.48 -11.43
C SER A 540 5.06 -32.73 -10.92
N PHE A 541 5.97 -32.59 -9.96
CA PHE A 541 6.75 -33.69 -9.36
C PHE A 541 6.12 -34.28 -8.09
N LEU A 542 5.03 -33.69 -7.56
CA LEU A 542 4.35 -34.14 -6.33
C LEU A 542 3.67 -35.52 -6.43
N GLY A 543 3.50 -36.06 -7.64
CA GLY A 543 2.95 -37.41 -7.86
C GLY A 543 3.71 -38.53 -7.14
N HIS A 544 4.94 -38.27 -6.67
CA HIS A 544 5.76 -39.24 -5.94
C HIS A 544 5.94 -38.96 -4.44
N LEU A 545 5.53 -37.80 -3.93
CA LEU A 545 5.85 -37.35 -2.55
C LEU A 545 4.62 -37.24 -1.63
N HIS A 546 3.41 -37.15 -2.18
CA HIS A 546 2.19 -37.00 -1.39
C HIS A 546 1.52 -38.33 -1.05
N GLN A 547 1.83 -38.86 0.14
CA GLN A 547 0.85 -39.70 0.84
C GLN A 547 0.87 -39.65 2.38
N LYS A 548 1.72 -38.85 3.06
CA LYS A 548 1.86 -39.01 4.53
C LYS A 548 2.02 -37.77 5.43
N LYS A 549 1.93 -36.53 4.95
CA LYS A 549 2.28 -35.36 5.80
C LYS A 549 1.09 -34.41 5.98
N VAL A 550 0.46 -34.47 7.15
CA VAL A 550 -0.67 -33.61 7.56
C VAL A 550 -0.11 -32.26 8.04
N GLY A 551 -0.57 -31.14 7.48
CA GLY A 551 -0.23 -29.79 7.97
C GLY A 551 0.92 -29.06 7.26
N PHE A 552 1.42 -29.59 6.13
CA PHE A 552 2.40 -28.93 5.26
C PHE A 552 1.70 -28.34 4.03
N GLU A 553 1.76 -27.02 3.85
CA GLU A 553 1.16 -26.28 2.74
C GLU A 553 2.23 -25.70 1.82
N VAL A 554 2.01 -25.80 0.51
CA VAL A 554 2.86 -25.18 -0.51
C VAL A 554 2.04 -24.13 -1.25
N VAL A 555 2.52 -22.89 -1.27
CA VAL A 555 1.82 -21.77 -1.92
C VAL A 555 2.71 -21.09 -2.95
N GLU A 556 2.10 -20.65 -4.03
CA GLU A 556 2.72 -19.72 -4.96
C GLU A 556 2.83 -18.34 -4.30
N SER A 557 4.02 -17.76 -4.31
CA SER A 557 4.27 -16.39 -3.89
C SER A 557 4.82 -15.57 -5.03
N CYS A 558 4.11 -14.49 -5.38
CA CYS A 558 4.46 -13.64 -6.50
C CYS A 558 5.70 -12.77 -6.22
N LYS A 559 5.94 -12.39 -4.96
CA LYS A 559 7.07 -11.53 -4.56
C LYS A 559 7.48 -11.82 -3.11
N PRO A 560 8.78 -11.79 -2.80
CA PRO A 560 9.22 -11.76 -1.41
C PRO A 560 8.70 -10.49 -0.70
N THR A 561 8.15 -10.65 0.50
CA THR A 561 7.76 -9.53 1.35
C THR A 561 8.88 -9.22 2.33
N LEU A 562 9.32 -7.96 2.38
CA LEU A 562 10.27 -7.52 3.40
C LEU A 562 9.51 -7.45 4.73
N PHE A 563 9.87 -8.35 5.65
CA PHE A 563 9.14 -8.61 6.91
C PHE A 563 7.74 -9.17 6.62
N ASP A 564 7.34 -10.22 7.33
CA ASP A 564 6.03 -10.89 7.19
C ASP A 564 4.88 -9.96 7.62
N GLU A 565 4.67 -8.85 6.91
CA GLU A 565 3.59 -7.89 7.11
C GLU A 565 2.38 -8.39 6.33
N ASN A 566 1.66 -9.32 6.95
CA ASN A 566 0.28 -9.66 6.59
C ASN A 566 -0.71 -8.69 7.25
#